data_AF-X0SL23-F1
#
_entry.id   AF-X0SL23-F1
#
_cell.length_a   1.000
_cell.length_b   1.000
_cell.length_c   1.000
_cell.angle_alpha   90.00
_cell.angle_beta   90.00
_cell.angle_gamma   90.00
#
_symmetry.space_group_name_H-M   'P 1'
#
loop_
_entity.id
_entity.type
_entity.pdbx_description
1 polymer ?
#
loop_
_entity_poly.entity_id
_entity_poly.type
_entity_poly.pdbx_seq_one_letter_code
_entity_poly.pdbx_strand_id
1 'polypeptide(L)'
;MRMTILGSMFGARFCAAVAAVTAAIAVAGCGSASLIPASEQPLSKDTMMLLGRKGMERGAPIFIRIFKEDSELEVWKARDDGRFYHFKTYPICNWSGKV
;
A
#
# COMPACT_ATOMS: atom_id res chain seq x y z
N MET A 1 -21.29 7.39 59.99
CA MET A 1 -21.39 6.38 58.90
C MET A 1 -21.83 7.04 57.57
N ARG A 2 -21.09 8.05 57.09
CA ARG A 2 -21.38 8.76 55.82
C ARG A 2 -20.13 9.10 54.99
N MET A 3 -18.93 8.84 55.53
CA MET A 3 -17.63 9.20 54.90
C MET A 3 -17.02 8.07 54.05
N THR A 4 -17.45 6.82 54.20
CA THR A 4 -16.95 5.66 53.42
C THR A 4 -17.58 5.53 52.04
N ILE A 5 -18.75 6.13 51.82
CA ILE A 5 -19.51 6.01 50.56
C ILE A 5 -18.91 6.90 49.46
N LEU A 6 -18.38 8.09 49.81
CA LEU A 6 -17.81 9.03 48.84
C LEU A 6 -16.46 8.56 48.27
N GLY A 7 -15.64 7.88 49.08
CA GLY A 7 -14.38 7.25 48.64
C GLY A 7 -14.59 6.04 47.74
N SER A 8 -15.64 5.26 48.00
CA SER A 8 -16.05 4.10 47.17
C SER A 8 -16.50 4.54 45.77
N MET A 9 -17.25 5.65 45.67
CA MET A 9 -17.71 6.19 44.38
C MET A 9 -16.57 6.76 43.53
N PHE A 10 -15.57 7.39 44.14
CA PHE A 10 -14.38 7.88 43.43
C PHE A 10 -13.49 6.72 42.94
N GLY A 11 -13.31 5.69 43.77
CA GLY A 11 -12.60 4.46 43.38
C GLY A 11 -13.30 3.71 42.24
N ALA A 12 -14.62 3.54 42.31
CA ALA A 12 -15.41 2.85 41.29
C ALA A 12 -15.35 3.55 39.92
N ARG A 13 -15.42 4.90 39.90
CA ARG A 13 -15.31 5.68 38.65
C ARG A 13 -13.90 5.66 38.07
N PHE A 14 -12.88 5.64 38.93
CA PHE A 14 -11.49 5.50 38.50
C PHE A 14 -11.22 4.11 37.91
N CYS A 15 -11.68 3.04 38.56
CA CYS A 15 -11.57 1.67 38.04
C CYS A 15 -12.32 1.50 36.71
N ALA A 16 -13.51 2.09 36.57
CA ALA A 16 -14.28 2.04 35.32
C ALA A 16 -13.57 2.80 34.18
N ALA A 17 -12.96 3.95 34.45
CA ALA A 17 -12.18 4.70 33.47
C ALA A 17 -10.92 3.93 33.03
N VAL A 18 -10.20 3.31 33.97
CA VAL A 18 -9.02 2.49 33.67
C VAL A 18 -9.41 1.27 32.83
N ALA A 19 -10.51 0.58 33.17
CA ALA A 19 -11.00 -0.57 32.41
C ALA A 19 -11.44 -0.20 30.97
N ALA A 20 -12.04 0.98 30.78
CA ALA A 20 -12.41 1.46 29.46
C ALA A 20 -11.17 1.80 28.59
N VAL A 21 -10.15 2.41 29.17
CA VAL A 21 -8.89 2.74 28.47
C VAL A 21 -8.14 1.46 28.10
N THR A 22 -8.03 0.48 29.00
CA THR A 22 -7.37 -0.79 28.69
C THR A 22 -8.13 -1.59 27.64
N ALA A 23 -9.47 -1.58 27.66
CA ALA A 23 -10.28 -2.20 26.62
C ALA A 23 -10.10 -1.52 25.25
N ALA A 24 -10.00 -0.19 25.20
CA ALA A 24 -9.76 0.56 23.96
C ALA A 24 -8.37 0.26 23.37
N ILE A 25 -7.33 0.18 24.21
CA ILE A 25 -5.97 -0.20 23.78
C ILE A 25 -5.94 -1.65 23.28
N ALA A 26 -6.65 -2.57 23.94
CA ALA A 26 -6.72 -3.96 23.52
C ALA A 26 -7.39 -4.15 22.15
N VAL A 27 -8.43 -3.35 21.82
CA VAL A 27 -9.07 -3.37 20.49
C VAL A 27 -8.19 -2.76 19.40
N ALA A 28 -7.40 -1.73 19.71
CA ALA A 28 -6.51 -1.10 18.72
C ALA A 28 -5.37 -2.02 18.22
N GLY A 29 -5.10 -3.13 18.92
CA GLY A 29 -4.14 -4.14 18.50
C GLY A 29 -4.64 -5.12 17.42
N CYS A 30 -5.94 -5.10 17.09
CA CYS A 30 -6.53 -5.97 16.07
C CYS A 30 -6.40 -5.35 14.65
N GLY A 31 -5.18 -4.94 14.31
CA GLY A 31 -4.82 -4.45 12.99
C GLY A 31 -3.60 -5.22 12.51
N SER A 32 -3.79 -6.42 11.97
CA SER A 32 -2.72 -7.13 11.29
C SER A 32 -2.26 -6.25 10.11
N ALA A 33 -0.98 -5.87 10.10
CA ALA A 33 -0.34 -5.35 8.90
C ALA A 33 -0.60 -6.39 7.80
N SER A 34 -1.52 -6.08 6.89
CA SER A 34 -1.90 -7.01 5.85
C SER A 34 -0.66 -7.21 5.00
N LEU A 35 -0.07 -8.39 5.07
CA LEU A 35 1.01 -8.82 4.20
C LEU A 35 0.40 -9.05 2.81
N ILE A 36 0.06 -7.95 2.15
CA ILE A 36 -0.46 -7.97 0.78
C ILE A 36 0.69 -8.48 -0.11
N PRO A 37 0.45 -9.51 -0.93
CA PRO A 37 1.47 -10.04 -1.82
C PRO A 37 1.99 -8.93 -2.75
N ALA A 38 3.26 -9.01 -3.15
CA ALA A 38 3.92 -7.96 -3.94
C ALA A 38 3.16 -7.59 -5.22
N SER A 39 2.40 -8.53 -5.81
CA SER A 39 1.58 -8.31 -7.01
C SER A 39 0.36 -7.41 -6.78
N GLU A 40 -0.19 -7.40 -5.57
CA GLU A 40 -1.40 -6.65 -5.20
C GLU A 40 -1.07 -5.33 -4.49
N GLN A 41 0.22 -5.00 -4.37
CA GLN A 41 0.65 -3.73 -3.81
C GLN A 41 0.21 -2.57 -4.71
N PRO A 42 -0.31 -1.47 -4.13
CA PRO A 42 -0.71 -0.32 -4.91
C PRO A 42 0.49 0.31 -5.61
N LEU A 43 0.25 0.92 -6.79
CA LEU A 43 1.28 1.66 -7.50
C LEU A 43 1.81 2.81 -6.63
N SER A 44 3.13 3.03 -6.68
CA SER A 44 3.74 4.16 -5.98
C SER A 44 3.18 5.50 -6.47
N LYS A 45 3.22 6.51 -5.60
CA LYS A 45 2.79 7.88 -5.92
C LYS A 45 3.52 8.43 -7.14
N ASP A 46 4.83 8.17 -7.24
CA ASP A 46 5.65 8.63 -8.36
C ASP A 46 5.23 8.00 -9.69
N THR A 47 4.90 6.70 -9.68
CA THR A 47 4.35 6.00 -10.85
C THR A 47 3.02 6.61 -11.26
N MET A 48 2.11 6.84 -10.31
CA MET A 48 0.81 7.46 -10.59
C MET A 48 0.95 8.88 -11.16
N MET A 49 1.87 9.69 -10.63
CA MET A 49 2.17 11.02 -11.15
C MET A 49 2.75 10.97 -12.56
N LEU A 50 3.66 10.02 -12.83
CA LEU A 50 4.26 9.84 -14.15
C LEU A 50 3.21 9.42 -15.19
N LEU A 51 2.31 8.49 -14.83
CA LEU A 51 1.18 8.10 -15.67
C LEU A 51 0.30 9.30 -16.03
N GLY A 52 -0.08 10.11 -15.04
CA GLY A 52 -0.86 11.33 -15.26
C GLY A 52 -0.14 12.33 -16.19
N ARG A 53 1.15 12.58 -15.96
CA ARG A 53 1.98 13.46 -16.81
C ARG A 53 2.08 12.97 -18.25
N LYS A 54 2.10 11.65 -18.45
CA LYS A 54 2.16 11.01 -19.77
C LYS A 54 0.78 10.79 -20.40
N GLY A 55 -0.31 11.16 -19.73
CA GLY A 55 -1.68 10.95 -20.21
C GLY A 55 -1.99 9.46 -20.40
N MET A 56 -1.58 8.61 -19.47
CA MET A 56 -1.77 7.16 -19.52
C MET A 56 -2.67 6.73 -18.36
N GLU A 57 -3.74 5.99 -18.66
CA GLU A 57 -4.64 5.46 -17.63
C GLU A 57 -3.97 4.30 -16.87
N ARG A 58 -4.20 4.18 -15.55
CA ARG A 58 -3.66 3.08 -14.75
C ARG A 58 -4.02 1.71 -15.33
N GLY A 59 -5.29 1.53 -15.72
CA GLY A 59 -5.82 0.27 -16.25
C GLY A 59 -5.54 0.01 -17.74
N ALA A 60 -4.92 0.95 -18.46
CA ALA A 60 -4.73 0.81 -19.90
C ALA A 60 -3.85 -0.42 -20.26
N PRO A 61 -4.11 -1.08 -21.40
CA PRO A 61 -3.30 -2.19 -21.90
C PRO A 61 -1.81 -1.88 -21.91
N ILE A 62 -1.01 -2.88 -21.57
CA ILE A 62 0.45 -2.80 -21.55
C ILE A 62 1.06 -3.72 -22.60
N PHE A 63 2.18 -3.28 -23.17
CA PHE A 63 3.05 -4.06 -24.03
C PHE A 63 4.46 -3.98 -23.46
N ILE A 64 5.16 -5.11 -23.39
CA ILE A 64 6.48 -5.19 -22.77
C ILE A 64 7.50 -5.62 -23.82
N ARG A 65 8.59 -4.88 -23.94
CA ARG A 65 9.77 -5.25 -24.74
C ARG A 65 10.92 -5.60 -23.81
N ILE A 66 11.63 -6.67 -24.10
CA ILE A 66 12.77 -7.13 -23.30
C ILE A 66 13.99 -7.21 -24.21
N PHE A 67 15.05 -6.51 -23.85
CA PHE A 67 16.34 -6.50 -24.52
C PHE A 67 17.34 -7.24 -23.63
N LYS A 68 17.74 -8.44 -24.04
CA LYS A 68 18.52 -9.35 -23.18
C LYS A 68 19.99 -8.93 -23.09
N GLU A 69 20.55 -8.51 -24.22
CA GLU A 69 21.93 -8.07 -24.36
C GLU A 69 22.17 -6.82 -23.52
N ASP A 70 21.25 -5.86 -23.57
CA ASP A 70 21.32 -4.61 -22.82
C ASP A 70 20.81 -4.75 -21.37
N SER A 71 20.19 -5.88 -21.04
CA SER A 71 19.59 -6.12 -19.72
C SER A 71 18.52 -5.08 -19.34
N GLU A 72 17.64 -4.75 -20.30
CA GLU A 72 16.57 -3.77 -20.14
C GLU A 72 15.18 -4.35 -20.44
N LEU A 73 14.18 -3.86 -19.70
CA LEU A 73 12.77 -4.10 -19.93
C LEU A 73 12.04 -2.78 -20.09
N GLU A 74 11.36 -2.62 -21.22
CA GLU A 74 10.53 -1.46 -21.48
C GLU A 74 9.05 -1.76 -21.31
N VAL A 75 8.37 -0.87 -20.60
CA VAL A 75 6.92 -0.88 -20.50
C VAL A 75 6.36 0.17 -21.45
N TRP A 76 5.45 -0.26 -22.32
CA TRP A 76 4.67 0.57 -23.23
C TRP A 76 3.21 0.51 -22.83
N LYS A 77 2.51 1.66 -22.84
CA LYS A 77 1.08 1.74 -22.47
C LYS A 77 0.26 2.36 -23.60
N ALA A 78 -0.92 1.78 -23.81
CA ALA A 78 -1.92 2.39 -24.66
C ALA A 78 -2.41 3.72 -24.07
N ARG A 79 -2.68 4.69 -24.94
CA ARG A 79 -3.43 5.91 -24.61
C ARG A 79 -4.85 5.81 -25.17
N ASP A 80 -5.64 6.85 -24.97
CA ASP A 80 -7.03 6.95 -25.43
C ASP A 80 -7.16 6.89 -26.96
N ASP A 81 -6.07 7.12 -27.70
CA ASP A 81 -6.00 6.95 -29.17
C ASP A 81 -5.73 5.50 -29.61
N GLY A 82 -5.63 4.56 -28.67
CA GLY A 82 -5.38 3.14 -28.92
C GLY A 82 -3.93 2.81 -29.31
N ARG A 83 -3.02 3.80 -29.35
CA ARG A 83 -1.61 3.57 -29.71
C ARG A 83 -0.76 3.39 -28.45
N PHE A 84 0.29 2.60 -28.59
CA PHE A 84 1.25 2.34 -27.51
C PHE A 84 2.36 3.38 -27.49
N TYR A 85 2.60 3.94 -26.30
CA TYR A 85 3.65 4.92 -26.04
C TYR A 85 4.57 4.43 -24.93
N HIS A 86 5.86 4.76 -25.03
CA HIS A 86 6.85 4.40 -24.03
C HIS A 86 6.50 5.02 -22.67
N PHE A 87 6.31 4.17 -21.67
CA PHE A 87 6.07 4.60 -20.30
C PHE A 87 7.39 4.75 -19.55
N LYS A 88 8.13 3.65 -19.37
CA LYS A 88 9.37 3.61 -18.59
C LYS A 88 10.21 2.38 -18.94
N THR A 89 11.52 2.52 -18.87
CA THR A 89 12.51 1.43 -18.96
C THR A 89 12.99 1.06 -17.55
N TYR A 90 13.15 -0.24 -17.31
CA TYR A 90 13.63 -0.82 -16.06
C TYR A 90 14.84 -1.73 -16.34
N PRO A 91 15.89 -1.68 -15.52
CA PRO A 91 16.95 -2.67 -15.61
C PRO A 91 16.44 -4.04 -15.17
N ILE A 92 16.90 -5.09 -15.81
CA ILE A 92 16.67 -6.49 -15.45
C ILE A 92 18.02 -7.19 -15.27
N CYS A 93 18.06 -8.29 -14.52
CA CYS A 93 19.30 -9.02 -14.27
C CYS A 93 19.24 -10.50 -14.63
N ASN A 94 18.03 -11.07 -14.73
CA ASN A 94 17.84 -12.50 -15.02
C ASN A 94 17.03 -12.67 -16.30
N TRP A 95 17.57 -13.46 -17.22
CA TRP A 95 16.87 -13.93 -18.42
C TRP A 95 17.31 -15.36 -18.74
N SER A 96 16.43 -16.13 -19.39
CA SER A 96 16.69 -17.53 -19.75
C SER A 96 17.30 -17.68 -21.15
N GLY A 97 18.12 -18.71 -21.32
CA GLY A 97 18.71 -19.09 -22.61
C GLY A 97 20.11 -18.54 -22.80
N LYS A 98 20.57 -18.48 -24.05
CA LYS A 98 21.76 -17.72 -24.47
C LYS A 98 21.28 -16.42 -25.15
N VAL A 99 22.09 -15.37 -25.06
CA VAL A 99 21.99 -14.17 -25.91
C VAL A 99 22.36 -14.54 -27.33
#